data_AF-A0A0A1Q2Y5-F1
#
_entry.id   AF-A0A0A1Q2Y5-F1
#
_cell.length_a   1.000
_cell.length_b   1.000
_cell.length_c   1.000
_cell.angle_alpha   90.00
_cell.angle_beta   90.00
_cell.angle_gamma   90.00
#
_symmetry.space_group_name_H-M   'P 1'
#
loop_
_entity.id
_entity.type
_entity.pdbx_description
1 polymer ?
#
loop_
_entity_poly.entity_id
_entity_poly.type
_entity_poly.pdbx_seq_one_letter_code
_entity_poly.pdbx_strand_id
1 'polypeptide(L)'
;MTIRYFDRHCGTFGLSIKTEEAHRLARELSRLTGEAMTDAITQAMRERLERLRAEKEVQADYVSRMKAFVRARSHRYDRRPVTKQEWDEAVGGTPKEPGFSR
;
A
#
# COMPACT_ATOMS: atom_id res chain seq x y z
N MET A 1 7.26 24.73 -20.07
CA MET A 1 8.05 24.37 -21.27
C MET A 1 7.51 23.05 -21.82
N THR A 2 6.99 23.03 -23.05
CA THR A 2 6.40 21.83 -23.66
C THR A 2 7.51 20.91 -24.15
N ILE A 3 7.78 19.81 -23.42
CA ILE A 3 8.62 18.75 -23.97
C ILE A 3 7.80 18.08 -25.08
N ARG A 4 8.12 18.37 -26.34
CA ARG A 4 7.66 17.56 -27.47
C ARG A 4 8.63 16.40 -27.65
N TYR A 5 8.16 15.18 -27.38
CA TYR A 5 8.85 13.96 -27.76
C TYR A 5 8.49 13.63 -29.22
N PHE A 6 9.49 13.45 -30.08
CA PHE A 6 9.34 12.82 -31.40
C PHE A 6 9.98 11.44 -31.29
N ASP A 7 9.24 10.49 -30.72
CA ASP A 7 9.65 9.09 -30.69
C ASP A 7 9.07 8.37 -31.91
N ARG A 8 9.92 7.61 -32.60
CA ARG A 8 9.64 7.00 -33.90
C ARG A 8 9.18 5.54 -33.76
N HIS A 9 8.56 5.18 -32.64
CA HIS A 9 7.97 3.87 -32.42
C HIS A 9 6.52 3.96 -31.89
N CYS A 10 5.70 3.06 -32.42
CA CYS A 10 4.24 3.11 -32.41
C CYS A 10 3.68 2.79 -31.02
N GLY A 11 2.93 3.76 -30.47
CA GLY A 11 1.94 3.55 -29.40
C GLY A 11 2.47 3.68 -27.98
N THR A 12 2.23 4.83 -27.32
CA THR A 12 1.61 4.99 -25.98
C THR A 12 1.63 6.49 -25.60
N PHE A 13 0.55 6.98 -25.01
CA PHE A 13 0.33 8.38 -24.63
C PHE A 13 1.40 8.93 -23.68
N GLY A 14 2.01 10.06 -24.04
CA GLY A 14 3.00 10.76 -23.23
C GLY A 14 2.39 11.39 -21.97
N LEU A 15 3.02 11.13 -20.81
CA LEU A 15 2.68 11.78 -19.53
C LEU A 15 3.32 13.17 -19.47
N SER A 16 2.49 14.23 -19.45
CA SER A 16 2.96 15.60 -19.21
C SER A 16 3.01 15.87 -17.70
N ILE A 17 4.18 15.71 -17.09
CA ILE A 17 4.41 16.11 -15.68
C ILE A 17 4.68 17.62 -15.67
N LYS A 18 3.65 18.43 -15.36
CA LYS A 18 3.70 19.91 -15.45
C LYS A 18 4.13 20.59 -14.15
N THR A 19 5.11 20.03 -13.44
CA THR A 19 5.68 20.68 -12.24
C THR A 19 7.17 20.95 -12.44
N GLU A 20 7.60 22.17 -12.07
CA GLU A 20 9.01 22.58 -12.14
C GLU A 20 9.91 21.65 -11.32
N GLU A 21 9.40 21.21 -10.17
CA GLU A 21 10.10 20.27 -9.28
C GLU A 21 10.39 18.92 -9.95
N ALA A 22 9.41 18.32 -10.64
CA ALA A 22 9.62 17.06 -11.33
C ALA A 22 10.66 17.21 -12.45
N HIS A 23 10.65 18.35 -13.12
CA HIS A 23 11.62 18.69 -14.16
C HIS A 23 13.04 18.83 -13.60
N ARG A 24 13.19 19.46 -12.43
CA ARG A 24 14.47 19.58 -11.72
C ARG A 24 14.99 18.21 -11.30
N LEU A 25 14.13 17.41 -10.65
CA LEU A 25 14.48 16.06 -10.20
C LEU A 25 14.86 15.14 -11.37
N ALA A 26 14.13 15.21 -12.48
CA ALA A 26 14.45 14.47 -13.70
C ALA A 26 15.84 14.81 -14.27
N ARG A 27 16.19 16.10 -14.32
CA ARG A 27 17.51 16.55 -14.78
C ARG A 27 18.63 16.12 -13.85
N GLU A 28 18.40 16.22 -12.55
CA GLU A 28 19.36 15.79 -11.54
C GLU A 28 19.61 14.27 -11.64
N LEU A 29 18.53 13.50 -11.71
CA LEU A 29 18.60 12.05 -11.85
C LEU A 29 19.35 11.62 -13.11
N SER A 30 19.07 12.24 -14.25
CA SER A 30 19.78 12.00 -15.51
C SER A 30 21.28 12.34 -15.43
N ARG A 31 21.63 13.45 -14.78
CA ARG A 31 23.04 13.85 -14.59
C ARG A 31 23.79 12.88 -13.69
N LEU A 32 23.14 12.38 -12.64
CA LEU A 32 23.75 11.44 -11.69
C LEU A 32 23.93 10.04 -12.29
N THR A 33 22.98 9.61 -13.12
CA THR A 33 22.99 8.28 -13.76
C THR A 33 23.77 8.25 -15.07
N GLY A 34 23.92 9.39 -15.75
CA GLY A 34 24.48 9.48 -17.10
C GLY A 34 23.53 9.00 -18.20
N GLU A 35 22.29 8.66 -17.84
CA GLU A 35 21.26 8.16 -18.76
C GLU A 35 20.44 9.30 -19.36
N ALA A 36 19.77 9.04 -20.49
CA ALA A 36 18.82 9.99 -21.03
C ALA A 36 17.69 10.23 -20.01
N MET A 37 17.21 11.48 -19.94
CA MET A 37 16.24 11.90 -18.93
C MET A 37 15.01 10.98 -18.83
N THR A 38 14.52 10.46 -19.95
CA THR A 38 13.38 9.53 -19.96
C THR A 38 13.73 8.14 -19.47
N ASP A 39 14.92 7.64 -19.80
CA ASP A 39 15.38 6.33 -19.34
C ASP A 39 15.57 6.35 -17.82
N ALA A 40 16.25 7.40 -17.33
CA ALA A 40 16.48 7.62 -15.91
C ALA A 40 15.16 7.68 -15.11
N ILE A 41 14.17 8.46 -15.59
CA ILE A 41 12.85 8.54 -14.93
C ILE A 41 12.11 7.21 -15.00
N THR A 42 12.11 6.57 -16.17
CA THR A 42 11.39 5.30 -16.40
C THR A 42 11.94 4.23 -15.46
N GLN A 43 13.26 4.15 -15.33
CA GLN A 43 13.93 3.22 -14.45
C GLN A 43 13.61 3.50 -12.97
N ALA A 44 13.72 4.75 -12.52
CA ALA A 44 13.37 5.13 -11.15
C ALA A 44 11.90 4.83 -10.81
N MET A 45 10.98 5.06 -11.75
CA MET A 45 9.56 4.71 -11.58
C MET A 45 9.36 3.20 -11.50
N ARG A 46 10.03 2.43 -12.36
CA ARG A 46 9.99 0.96 -12.37
C ARG A 46 10.46 0.39 -11.03
N GLU A 47 11.62 0.82 -10.55
CA GLU A 47 12.18 0.40 -9.28
C GLU A 47 11.30 0.77 -8.08
N ARG A 48 10.67 1.96 -8.12
CA ARG A 48 9.74 2.36 -7.07
C ARG A 48 8.49 1.48 -7.08
N LEU A 49 7.94 1.18 -8.26
CA LEU A 49 6.78 0.30 -8.39
C LEU A 49 7.10 -1.13 -7.97
N GLU A 50 8.26 -1.64 -8.32
CA GLU A 50 8.70 -2.99 -7.94
C GLU A 50 8.81 -3.14 -6.42
N ARG A 51 9.48 -2.18 -5.74
CA ARG A 51 9.54 -2.17 -4.27
C ARG A 51 8.15 -2.17 -3.62
N LEU A 52 7.26 -1.31 -4.10
CA LEU A 52 5.89 -1.23 -3.58
C LEU A 52 5.07 -2.50 -3.87
N ARG A 53 5.33 -3.18 -4.98
CA ARG A 53 4.69 -4.47 -5.30
C ARG A 53 5.20 -5.57 -4.39
N ALA A 54 6.51 -5.67 -4.19
CA ALA A 54 7.12 -6.64 -3.28
C ALA A 54 6.61 -6.47 -1.85
N GLU A 55 6.52 -5.23 -1.33
CA GLU A 55 5.92 -4.94 -0.03
C GLU A 55 4.46 -5.42 0.07
N LYS A 56 3.66 -5.18 -0.98
CA LYS A 56 2.26 -5.63 -1.04
C LYS A 56 2.14 -7.16 -1.12
N GLU A 57 3.02 -7.83 -1.83
CA GLU A 57 3.05 -9.29 -1.94
C GLU A 57 3.36 -9.93 -0.59
N VAL A 58 4.33 -9.40 0.16
CA VAL A 58 4.63 -9.85 1.53
C VAL A 58 3.41 -9.68 2.45
N GLN A 59 2.71 -8.54 2.36
CA GLN A 59 1.48 -8.32 3.13
C GLN A 59 0.35 -9.27 2.70
N ALA A 60 0.20 -9.51 1.40
CA ALA A 60 -0.77 -10.45 0.87
C ALA A 60 -0.49 -11.89 1.31
N ASP A 61 0.79 -12.30 1.39
CA ASP A 61 1.20 -13.59 1.95
C ASP A 61 0.78 -13.70 3.42
N TYR A 62 1.09 -12.69 4.24
CA TYR A 62 0.69 -12.68 5.65
C TYR A 62 -0.83 -12.83 5.83
N VAL A 63 -1.62 -12.04 5.11
CA VAL A 63 -3.09 -12.11 5.17
C VAL A 63 -3.59 -13.48 4.70
N SER A 64 -3.00 -14.04 3.64
CA SER A 64 -3.37 -15.36 3.13
C SER A 64 -3.06 -16.47 4.14
N ARG A 65 -1.89 -16.42 4.76
CA ARG A 65 -1.49 -17.35 5.84
C ARG A 65 -2.41 -17.24 7.05
N MET A 66 -2.78 -16.02 7.44
CA MET A 66 -3.73 -15.79 8.53
C MET A 66 -5.11 -16.37 8.20
N LYS A 67 -5.63 -16.12 6.99
CA LYS A 67 -6.91 -16.70 6.52
C LYS A 67 -6.87 -18.23 6.50
N ALA A 68 -5.77 -18.82 6.03
CA ALA A 68 -5.58 -20.27 6.02
C ALA A 68 -5.55 -20.85 7.45
N PHE A 69 -4.83 -20.19 8.37
CA PHE A 69 -4.77 -20.56 9.77
C PHE A 69 -6.16 -20.56 10.43
N VAL A 70 -6.93 -19.48 10.22
CA VAL A 70 -8.32 -19.34 10.74
C VAL A 70 -9.21 -20.42 10.13
N ARG A 71 -9.19 -20.61 8.80
CA ARG A 71 -10.01 -21.62 8.11
C ARG A 71 -9.75 -23.04 8.63
N ALA A 72 -8.49 -23.39 8.88
CA ALA A 72 -8.12 -24.71 9.40
C ALA A 72 -8.61 -24.98 10.84
N ARG A 73 -8.95 -23.93 11.60
CA ARG A 73 -9.36 -24.02 13.01
C ARG A 73 -10.81 -23.62 13.25
N SER A 74 -11.46 -22.98 12.27
CA SER A 74 -12.77 -22.37 12.46
C SER A 74 -13.88 -23.36 12.80
N HIS A 75 -13.71 -24.65 12.51
CA HIS A 75 -14.66 -25.70 12.88
C HIS A 75 -14.59 -26.09 14.36
N ARG A 76 -13.52 -25.74 15.08
CA ARG A 76 -13.34 -26.08 16.49
C ARG A 76 -14.02 -25.11 17.44
N TYR A 77 -14.43 -23.94 16.93
CA TYR A 77 -14.98 -22.86 17.73
C TYR A 77 -16.37 -22.52 17.22
N ASP A 78 -17.28 -22.28 18.15
CA ASP A 78 -18.55 -21.64 17.84
C ASP A 78 -18.27 -20.18 17.45
N ARG A 79 -18.75 -19.77 16.26
CA ARG A 79 -18.54 -18.43 15.69
C ARG A 79 -19.84 -17.64 15.59
N ARG A 80 -20.88 -18.08 16.32
CA ARG A 80 -22.08 -17.26 16.49
C ARG A 80 -21.68 -15.94 17.16
N PRO A 81 -22.34 -14.82 16.80
CA PRO A 81 -22.13 -13.56 17.50
C PRO A 81 -22.35 -13.76 19.00
N VAL A 82 -21.37 -13.33 19.81
CA VAL A 82 -21.47 -13.39 21.28
C VAL A 82 -22.45 -12.32 21.74
N THR A 83 -23.38 -12.68 22.64
CA THR A 83 -24.29 -11.71 23.24
C THR A 83 -23.56 -10.83 24.26
N LYS A 84 -24.10 -9.64 24.53
CA LYS A 84 -23.52 -8.75 25.55
C LYS A 84 -23.43 -9.44 26.92
N GLN A 85 -24.47 -10.19 27.30
CA GLN A 85 -24.50 -10.92 28.56
C GLN A 85 -23.40 -11.99 28.64
N GLU A 86 -23.28 -12.84 27.61
CA GLU A 86 -22.21 -13.86 27.56
C GLU A 86 -20.81 -13.24 27.60
N TRP A 87 -20.64 -12.07 26.98
CA TRP A 87 -19.39 -11.31 27.04
C TRP A 87 -19.12 -10.76 28.44
N ASP A 88 -20.11 -10.14 29.07
CA ASP A 88 -20.01 -9.57 30.43
C ASP A 88 -19.73 -10.67 31.49
N GLU A 89 -20.26 -11.88 31.30
CA GLU A 89 -19.99 -13.05 32.13
C GLU A 89 -18.57 -13.61 31.90
N ALA A 90 -18.12 -13.71 30.65
CA ALA A 90 -16.82 -14.30 30.29
C ALA A 90 -15.61 -13.41 30.66
N VAL A 91 -15.76 -12.09 30.55
CA VAL A 91 -14.69 -11.13 30.86
C VAL A 91 -14.61 -10.84 32.37
N GLY A 92 -15.60 -11.31 33.14
CA GLY A 92 -15.83 -10.88 34.50
C GLY A 92 -16.41 -9.47 34.49
N GLY A 93 -17.57 -9.30 35.13
CA GLY A 93 -18.37 -8.08 35.05
C GLY A 93 -17.52 -6.81 35.13
N THR A 94 -17.71 -5.91 34.16
CA THR A 94 -17.19 -4.56 34.23
C THR A 94 -17.53 -3.97 35.61
N PRO A 95 -16.57 -3.39 36.35
CA PRO A 95 -16.89 -2.63 37.54
C PRO A 95 -17.98 -1.63 37.20
N LYS A 96 -19.04 -1.62 38.03
CA LYS A 96 -20.15 -0.67 37.94
C LYS A 96 -19.60 0.72 37.64
N GLU A 97 -20.22 1.36 36.66
CA GLU A 97 -20.05 2.73 36.17
C GLU A 97 -19.12 3.60 37.04
N PRO A 98 -18.05 4.21 36.50
CA PRO A 98 -17.40 5.29 37.22
C PRO A 98 -18.45 6.40 37.32
N GLY A 99 -18.98 6.58 38.53
CA GLY A 99 -19.90 7.65 38.84
C GLY A 99 -19.24 8.97 38.45
N PHE A 100 -19.64 9.53 37.32
CA PHE A 100 -19.43 10.94 37.05
C PHE A 100 -20.41 11.70 37.96
N SER A 101 -19.98 11.95 39.19
CA SER A 101 -20.57 12.99 40.02
C SER A 101 -20.22 14.34 39.40
N ARG A 102 -21.28 15.11 39.15
CA ARG A 102 -21.26 16.47 38.63
C ARG A 102 -20.75 17.46 39.67
#